data_AF-A0A412FBN3-F1
#
_entry.id   AF-A0A412FBN3-F1
#
_cell.length_a   1.000
_cell.length_b   1.000
_cell.length_c   1.000
_cell.angle_alpha   90.00
_cell.angle_beta   90.00
_cell.angle_gamma   90.00
#
_symmetry.space_group_name_H-M   'P 1'
#
loop_
_entity.id
_entity.type
_entity.pdbx_description
1 polymer ?
#
loop_
_entity_poly.entity_id
_entity_poly.type
_entity_poly.pdbx_seq_one_letter_code
_entity_poly.pdbx_strand_id
1 'polypeptide(L)'
;MIIENGDSKFTEEEKRNLVVREYTSEEIEKNKKAYVNKSIKKCFPFIVLIVLCNICSYILPDMSYAIDIVMVIIIFLFILTIIINILNYRIVKRRHYIELIVDKKLPIEAESRDAGASDDSCMIYHYPVEGRDSTSGYASIFYIGKEKYENAEVGEKIRITPC
;
A
#
# COMPACT_ATOMS: atom_id res chain seq x y z
N MET A 1 6.18 1.94 18.61
CA MET A 1 6.37 0.73 17.81
C MET A 1 7.85 0.44 17.79
N ILE A 2 8.24 -0.79 17.51
CA ILE A 2 9.64 -1.17 17.29
C ILE A 2 9.82 -1.71 15.88
N ILE A 3 11.00 -1.51 15.31
CA ILE A 3 11.39 -2.15 14.06
C ILE A 3 12.04 -3.48 14.42
N GLU A 4 11.51 -4.58 13.89
CA GLU A 4 12.05 -5.92 14.06
C GLU A 4 12.14 -6.58 12.70
N ASN A 5 13.35 -6.93 12.27
CA ASN A 5 13.62 -7.48 10.93
C ASN A 5 13.08 -6.58 9.79
N GLY A 6 13.29 -5.26 9.88
CA GLY A 6 12.82 -4.30 8.88
C GLY A 6 11.30 -4.07 8.86
N ASP A 7 10.53 -4.77 9.70
CA ASP A 7 9.08 -4.59 9.84
C ASP A 7 8.76 -3.86 11.14
N SER A 8 7.91 -2.84 11.08
CA SER A 8 7.41 -2.15 12.28
C SER A 8 6.33 -2.99 12.98
N LYS A 9 6.46 -3.20 14.29
CA LYS A 9 5.52 -3.95 15.12
C LYS A 9 5.10 -3.15 16.36
N PHE A 10 3.86 -3.35 16.80
CA PHE A 10 3.39 -2.81 18.09
C PHE A 10 4.04 -3.54 19.26
N THR A 11 4.48 -2.78 20.25
CA THR A 11 4.94 -3.33 21.53
C THR A 11 3.75 -3.85 22.34
N GLU A 12 4.02 -4.69 23.35
CA GLU A 12 2.95 -5.16 24.24
C GLU A 12 2.31 -4.03 25.06
N GLU A 13 3.04 -2.96 25.32
CA GLU A 13 2.49 -1.77 25.96
C GLU A 13 1.52 -1.03 25.05
N GLU A 14 1.88 -0.87 23.77
CA GLU A 14 1.02 -0.27 22.76
C GLU A 14 -0.26 -1.06 22.53
N LYS A 15 -0.16 -2.40 22.45
CA LYS A 15 -1.33 -3.26 22.31
C LYS A 15 -2.33 -3.11 23.46
N ARG A 16 -1.85 -2.77 24.67
CA ARG A 16 -2.71 -2.56 25.85
C ARG A 16 -3.31 -1.15 25.90
N ASN A 17 -2.59 -0.15 25.43
CA ASN A 17 -2.97 1.26 25.61
C ASN A 17 -3.64 1.90 24.39
N LEU A 18 -3.48 1.34 23.19
CA LEU A 18 -4.11 1.83 21.97
C LEU A 18 -5.55 1.36 21.84
N VAL A 19 -6.42 2.24 21.34
CA VAL A 19 -7.83 1.92 21.17
C VAL A 19 -8.09 1.52 19.73
N VAL A 20 -8.33 0.23 19.52
CA VAL A 20 -8.73 -0.31 18.22
C VAL A 20 -10.21 -0.01 17.97
N ARG A 21 -10.49 0.66 16.87
CA ARG A 21 -11.84 1.02 16.40
C ARG A 21 -12.25 0.15 15.23
N GLU A 22 -13.55 -0.06 15.06
CA GLU A 22 -14.10 -0.73 13.87
C GLU A 22 -14.71 0.29 12.91
N TYR A 23 -14.42 0.15 11.62
CA TYR A 23 -15.11 0.90 10.57
C TYR A 23 -16.58 0.50 10.55
N THR A 24 -17.44 1.50 10.35
CA THR A 24 -18.86 1.24 10.10
C THR A 24 -19.05 0.47 8.78
N SER A 25 -20.14 -0.29 8.68
CA SER A 25 -20.48 -1.00 7.43
C SER A 25 -20.56 -0.04 6.22
N GLU A 26 -21.06 1.18 6.43
CA GLU A 26 -21.14 2.22 5.42
C GLU A 26 -19.75 2.71 4.97
N GLU A 27 -18.83 2.95 5.90
CA GLU A 27 -17.45 3.32 5.57
C GLU A 27 -16.75 2.19 4.80
N ILE A 28 -16.94 0.94 5.20
CA ILE A 28 -16.38 -0.23 4.51
C ILE A 28 -16.91 -0.31 3.08
N GLU A 29 -18.22 -0.13 2.88
CA GLU A 29 -18.82 -0.16 1.55
C GLU A 29 -18.33 1.00 0.67
N LYS A 30 -18.26 2.21 1.22
CA LYS A 30 -17.71 3.38 0.54
C LYS A 30 -16.26 3.16 0.11
N ASN A 31 -15.42 2.65 1.02
CA ASN A 31 -14.02 2.33 0.76
C ASN A 31 -13.89 1.24 -0.32
N LYS A 32 -14.72 0.20 -0.24
CA LYS A 32 -14.81 -0.86 -1.25
C LYS A 32 -15.15 -0.30 -2.63
N LYS A 33 -16.18 0.55 -2.73
CA LYS A 33 -16.63 1.16 -3.98
C LYS A 33 -15.56 2.09 -4.58
N ALA A 34 -14.95 2.93 -3.76
CA ALA A 34 -13.84 3.80 -4.17
C ALA A 34 -12.66 2.97 -4.71
N TYR A 35 -12.32 1.88 -4.03
CA TYR A 35 -11.26 0.98 -4.45
C TYR A 35 -11.56 0.29 -5.78
N VAL A 36 -12.76 -0.29 -5.94
CA VAL A 36 -13.19 -0.93 -7.19
C VAL A 36 -13.13 0.06 -8.35
N ASN A 37 -13.63 1.28 -8.18
CA ASN A 37 -13.57 2.31 -9.22
C ASN A 37 -12.12 2.67 -9.60
N LYS A 38 -11.22 2.79 -8.60
CA LYS A 38 -9.78 3.01 -8.83
C LYS A 38 -9.14 1.84 -9.57
N SER A 39 -9.48 0.61 -9.22
CA SER A 39 -9.00 -0.62 -9.87
C SER A 39 -9.45 -0.70 -11.33
N ILE A 40 -10.74 -0.46 -11.62
CA ILE A 40 -11.28 -0.44 -12.98
C ILE A 40 -10.55 0.57 -13.85
N LYS A 41 -10.32 1.79 -13.36
CA LYS A 41 -9.58 2.83 -14.09
C LYS A 41 -8.15 2.42 -14.42
N LYS A 42 -7.49 1.63 -13.56
CA LYS A 42 -6.14 1.09 -13.81
C LYS A 42 -6.14 -0.06 -14.83
N CYS A 43 -7.20 -0.88 -14.86
CA CYS A 43 -7.30 -2.01 -15.78
C CYS A 43 -7.77 -1.61 -17.19
N PHE A 44 -8.54 -0.53 -17.32
CA PHE A 44 -9.05 -0.03 -18.60
C PHE A 44 -7.99 0.11 -19.72
N PRO A 45 -6.81 0.73 -19.50
CA PRO A 45 -5.81 0.86 -20.55
C PRO A 45 -5.27 -0.48 -21.05
N PHE A 46 -5.13 -1.49 -20.18
CA PHE A 46 -4.68 -2.83 -20.58
C PHE A 46 -5.70 -3.50 -21.50
N ILE A 47 -6.99 -3.37 -21.20
CA ILE A 47 -8.06 -3.94 -22.05
C ILE A 47 -8.03 -3.29 -23.44
N VAL A 48 -7.91 -1.96 -23.50
CA VAL A 48 -7.82 -1.22 -24.76
C VAL A 48 -6.59 -1.64 -25.57
N LEU A 49 -5.44 -1.78 -24.91
CA LEU A 49 -4.19 -2.18 -25.56
C LEU A 49 -4.27 -3.60 -26.14
N ILE A 50 -4.86 -4.55 -25.40
CA ILE A 50 -5.09 -5.92 -25.86
C ILE A 50 -5.96 -5.94 -27.12
N VAL A 51 -7.04 -5.15 -27.15
CA VAL A 51 -7.92 -5.06 -28.34
C VAL A 51 -7.17 -4.46 -29.53
N LEU A 52 -6.38 -3.40 -29.32
CA LEU A 52 -5.58 -2.79 -30.37
C LEU A 52 -4.55 -3.76 -30.96
N CYS A 53 -3.83 -4.50 -30.12
CA CYS A 53 -2.86 -5.50 -30.58
C CYS A 53 -3.52 -6.61 -31.42
N ASN A 54 -4.72 -7.08 -31.05
CA ASN A 54 -5.47 -8.05 -31.88
C ASN A 54 -5.83 -7.48 -33.26
N ILE A 55 -6.26 -6.22 -33.34
CA ILE A 55 -6.56 -5.55 -34.60
C ILE A 55 -5.28 -5.40 -35.44
N CYS A 56 -4.16 -5.04 -34.82
CA CYS A 56 -2.87 -4.93 -35.50
C CYS A 56 -2.40 -6.27 -36.06
N SER A 57 -2.56 -7.39 -35.33
CA SER A 57 -2.23 -8.73 -35.85
C SER A 57 -3.04 -9.09 -37.09
N TYR A 58 -4.30 -8.64 -37.17
CA TYR A 58 -5.15 -8.86 -38.34
C TYR A 58 -4.72 -8.04 -39.57
N ILE A 59 -4.22 -6.81 -39.37
CA ILE A 59 -3.83 -5.90 -40.46
C ILE A 59 -2.39 -6.18 -40.95
N LEU A 60 -1.49 -6.61 -40.06
CA LEU A 60 -0.07 -6.81 -40.34
C LEU A 60 0.36 -8.26 -40.05
N PRO A 61 -0.09 -9.23 -40.87
CA PRO A 61 0.16 -10.65 -40.63
C PRO A 61 1.66 -11.01 -40.67
N ASP A 62 2.45 -10.31 -41.49
CA ASP A 62 3.90 -10.53 -41.61
C ASP A 62 4.66 -10.30 -40.30
N MET A 63 4.10 -9.49 -39.39
CA MET A 63 4.68 -9.18 -38.08
C MET A 63 3.91 -9.85 -36.92
N SER A 64 2.95 -10.74 -37.22
CA SER A 64 2.06 -11.36 -36.23
C SER A 64 2.82 -11.99 -35.07
N TYR A 65 3.91 -12.71 -35.34
CA TYR A 65 4.72 -13.37 -34.30
C TYR A 65 5.27 -12.39 -33.26
N ALA A 66 5.75 -11.22 -33.70
CA ALA A 66 6.24 -10.19 -32.78
C ALA A 66 5.09 -9.59 -31.95
N ILE A 67 3.91 -9.41 -32.54
CA ILE A 67 2.72 -8.91 -31.86
C ILE A 67 2.22 -9.95 -30.84
N ASP A 68 2.29 -11.23 -31.16
CA ASP A 68 1.89 -12.33 -30.26
C ASP A 68 2.79 -12.39 -29.01
N ILE A 69 4.11 -12.18 -29.15
CA ILE A 69 5.03 -12.09 -28.00
C ILE A 69 4.65 -10.90 -27.11
N VAL A 70 4.40 -9.72 -27.71
CA VAL A 70 4.01 -8.52 -26.98
C VAL A 70 2.67 -8.73 -26.24
N MET A 71 1.72 -9.40 -26.88
CA MET A 71 0.43 -9.77 -26.30
C MET A 71 0.59 -10.65 -25.06
N VAL A 72 1.45 -11.67 -25.11
CA VAL A 72 1.73 -12.52 -23.94
C VAL A 72 2.30 -11.71 -22.77
N ILE A 73 3.23 -10.78 -23.05
CA ILE A 73 3.80 -9.90 -22.02
C ILE A 73 2.73 -9.00 -21.42
N ILE A 74 1.86 -8.39 -22.23
CA ILE A 74 0.78 -7.52 -21.75
C ILE A 74 -0.21 -8.30 -20.89
N ILE A 75 -0.60 -9.51 -21.30
CA ILE A 75 -1.50 -10.39 -20.53
C ILE A 75 -0.86 -10.76 -19.19
N PHE A 76 0.43 -11.08 -19.17
CA PHE A 76 1.17 -11.38 -17.94
C PHE A 76 1.16 -10.19 -16.97
N LEU A 77 1.46 -8.98 -17.46
CA LEU A 77 1.39 -7.74 -16.66
C LEU A 77 -0.03 -7.44 -16.16
N PHE A 78 -1.04 -7.73 -16.97
CA PHE A 78 -2.45 -7.57 -16.59
C PHE A 78 -2.83 -8.51 -15.44
N ILE A 79 -2.44 -9.79 -15.51
CA ILE A 79 -2.68 -10.77 -14.44
C ILE A 79 -1.95 -10.35 -13.15
N LEU A 80 -0.69 -9.93 -13.24
CA LEU A 80 0.06 -9.39 -12.09
C LEU A 80 -0.68 -8.20 -11.45
N THR A 81 -1.19 -7.29 -12.26
CA THR A 81 -1.97 -6.13 -11.79
C THR A 81 -3.24 -6.58 -11.07
N ILE A 82 -3.95 -7.59 -11.58
CA ILE A 82 -5.13 -8.18 -10.91
C ILE A 82 -4.74 -8.78 -9.56
N ILE A 83 -3.66 -9.56 -9.48
CA ILE A 83 -3.20 -10.18 -8.23
C ILE A 83 -2.89 -9.10 -7.19
N ILE A 84 -2.12 -8.07 -7.57
CA ILE A 84 -1.83 -6.93 -6.69
C ILE A 84 -3.12 -6.24 -6.24
N ASN A 85 -4.11 -6.09 -7.13
CA ASN A 85 -5.39 -5.51 -6.78
C ASN A 85 -6.18 -6.40 -5.79
N ILE A 86 -6.15 -7.72 -5.92
CA ILE A 86 -6.81 -8.63 -4.97
C ILE A 86 -6.15 -8.55 -3.58
N LEU A 87 -4.81 -8.52 -3.54
CA LEU A 87 -4.06 -8.38 -2.30
C LEU A 87 -4.41 -7.05 -1.59
N ASN A 88 -4.41 -5.95 -2.34
CA ASN A 88 -4.77 -4.63 -1.82
C ASN A 88 -6.25 -4.54 -1.41
N TYR A 89 -7.16 -5.20 -2.13
CA TYR A 89 -8.56 -5.28 -1.75
C TYR A 89 -8.76 -5.91 -0.36
N ARG A 90 -7.94 -6.92 -0.02
CA ARG A 90 -7.97 -7.54 1.32
C ARG A 90 -7.60 -6.56 2.42
N ILE A 91 -6.69 -5.62 2.14
CA ILE A 91 -6.29 -4.56 3.06
C ILE A 91 -7.45 -3.57 3.25
N VAL A 92 -8.14 -3.19 2.17
CA VAL A 92 -9.32 -2.31 2.23
C VAL A 92 -10.49 -2.94 3.01
N LYS A 93 -10.58 -4.28 3.02
CA LYS A 93 -11.57 -5.02 3.81
C LYS A 93 -11.23 -5.07 5.31
N ARG A 94 -10.05 -4.61 5.75
CA ARG A 94 -9.74 -4.58 7.18
C ARG A 94 -10.75 -3.70 7.90
N ARG A 95 -11.35 -4.25 8.94
CA ARG A 95 -12.40 -3.59 9.71
C ARG A 95 -11.84 -2.70 10.80
N HIS A 96 -10.61 -2.95 11.22
CA HIS A 96 -10.05 -2.31 12.39
C HIS A 96 -9.02 -1.24 12.02
N TYR A 97 -9.02 -0.15 12.79
CA TYR A 97 -8.05 0.93 12.67
C TYR A 97 -7.77 1.54 14.05
N ILE A 98 -6.64 2.24 14.16
CA ILE A 98 -6.28 3.08 15.31
C ILE A 98 -6.20 4.52 14.78
N GLU A 99 -6.77 5.47 15.51
CA GLU A 99 -6.80 6.88 15.12
C GLU A 99 -5.80 7.66 15.97
N LEU A 100 -4.74 8.12 15.33
CA LEU A 100 -3.67 8.90 15.95
C LEU A 100 -3.80 10.37 15.59
N ILE A 101 -3.45 11.24 16.52
CA ILE A 101 -3.16 12.66 16.28
C ILE A 101 -1.65 12.78 16.14
N VAL A 102 -1.17 13.38 15.04
CA VAL A 102 0.25 13.59 14.81
C VAL A 102 0.73 14.76 15.67
N ASP A 103 1.57 14.50 16.67
CA ASP A 103 2.15 15.56 17.50
C ASP A 103 3.42 16.12 16.86
N LYS A 104 4.25 15.25 16.25
CA LYS A 104 5.51 15.66 15.61
C LYS A 104 5.99 14.69 14.53
N LYS A 105 6.57 15.24 13.46
CA LYS A 105 7.34 14.49 12.46
C LYS A 105 8.78 14.29 12.93
N LEU A 106 9.24 13.03 12.95
CA LEU A 106 10.60 12.68 13.31
C LEU A 106 11.44 12.45 12.05
N PRO A 107 12.77 12.66 12.10
CA PRO A 107 13.62 12.44 10.93
C PRO A 107 13.51 10.99 10.43
N ILE A 108 13.57 10.82 9.12
CA ILE A 108 13.49 9.50 8.47
C ILE A 108 14.70 8.67 8.91
N GLU A 109 14.42 7.46 9.39
CA GLU A 109 15.45 6.50 9.75
C GLU A 109 15.76 5.61 8.55
N ALA A 110 17.03 5.34 8.30
CA ALA A 110 17.48 4.45 7.23
C ALA A 110 18.28 3.29 7.82
N GLU A 111 17.83 2.06 7.57
CA GLU A 111 18.49 0.83 7.99
C GLU A 111 19.11 0.17 6.75
N SER A 112 20.41 -0.15 6.81
CA SER A 112 21.06 -0.98 5.80
C SER A 112 20.85 -2.45 6.12
N ARG A 113 20.14 -3.19 5.26
CA ARG A 113 20.20 -4.65 5.31
C ARG A 113 21.46 -5.13 4.62
N ASP A 114 22.34 -5.79 5.36
CA ASP A 114 23.46 -6.54 4.79
C ASP A 114 22.90 -7.72 3.98
N ALA A 115 22.81 -7.53 2.66
CA ALA A 115 22.54 -8.60 1.73
C ALA A 115 23.80 -9.45 1.61
N GLY A 116 23.77 -10.69 2.12
CA GLY A 116 24.86 -11.63 1.92
C GLY A 116 25.22 -11.75 0.43
N ALA A 117 26.49 -11.50 0.10
CA ALA A 117 27.16 -11.80 -1.18
C ALA A 117 26.54 -11.27 -2.48
N SER A 118 25.73 -10.19 -2.45
CA SER A 118 25.38 -9.41 -3.64
C SER A 118 25.38 -7.93 -3.30
N ASP A 119 26.15 -7.13 -4.04
CA ASP A 119 26.47 -5.70 -3.83
C ASP A 119 25.28 -4.71 -3.86
N ASP A 120 24.05 -5.16 -3.67
CA ASP A 120 22.87 -4.28 -3.57
C ASP A 120 22.42 -4.20 -2.11
N SER A 121 23.05 -3.30 -1.36
CA SER A 121 22.60 -2.95 -0.01
C SER A 121 21.21 -2.32 -0.09
N CYS A 122 20.18 -3.10 0.22
CA CYS A 122 18.81 -2.61 0.23
C CYS A 122 18.62 -1.70 1.45
N MET A 123 18.62 -0.39 1.22
CA MET A 123 18.28 0.61 2.24
C MET A 123 16.78 0.56 2.52
N ILE A 124 16.43 0.29 3.77
CA ILE A 124 15.05 0.34 4.25
C ILE A 124 14.83 1.69 4.93
N TYR A 125 13.85 2.46 4.43
CA TYR A 125 13.48 3.74 5.01
C TYR A 125 12.27 3.58 5.92
N HIS A 126 12.38 4.10 7.14
CA HIS A 126 11.30 4.16 8.11
C HIS A 126 10.86 5.61 8.32
N TYR A 127 9.54 5.81 8.41
CA TYR A 127 8.92 7.13 8.51
C TYR A 127 8.27 7.30 9.89
N PRO A 128 9.05 7.66 10.92
CA PRO A 128 8.55 7.79 12.28
C PRO A 128 7.76 9.08 12.48
N VAL A 129 6.64 8.97 13.21
CA VAL A 129 5.89 10.12 13.75
C VAL A 129 5.67 9.91 15.23
N GLU A 130 5.86 10.96 16.02
CA GLU A 130 5.33 11.00 17.37
C GLU A 130 3.85 11.32 17.28
N GLY A 131 3.03 10.43 17.82
CA GLY A 131 1.58 10.59 17.79
C GLY A 131 0.94 10.18 19.09
N ARG A 132 -0.30 10.62 19.27
CA ARG A 132 -1.15 10.22 20.39
C ARG A 132 -2.42 9.56 19.90
N ASP A 133 -2.80 8.47 20.54
CA ASP A 133 -4.13 7.90 20.34
C ASP A 133 -5.19 8.94 20.69
N SER A 134 -6.11 9.19 19.75
CA SER A 134 -7.14 10.22 19.91
C SER A 134 -8.21 9.87 20.95
N THR A 135 -8.29 8.62 21.41
CA THR A 135 -9.18 8.19 22.50
C THR A 135 -8.45 8.11 23.83
N SER A 136 -7.40 7.30 23.93
CA SER A 136 -6.72 7.02 25.20
C SER A 136 -5.69 8.09 25.58
N GLY A 137 -5.28 8.92 24.62
CA GLY A 137 -4.23 9.92 24.83
C GLY A 137 -2.82 9.32 24.93
N TYR A 138 -2.68 7.99 24.75
CA TYR A 138 -1.39 7.31 24.81
C TYR A 138 -0.46 7.81 23.71
N ALA A 139 0.72 8.28 24.09
CA ALA A 139 1.74 8.82 23.19
C ALA A 139 2.82 7.79 22.89
N SER A 140 3.19 7.65 21.61
CA SER A 140 4.30 6.79 21.20
C SER A 140 4.83 7.21 19.82
N ILE A 141 5.93 6.58 19.41
CA ILE A 141 6.47 6.68 18.06
C ILE A 141 5.82 5.61 17.18
N PHE A 142 5.20 6.04 16.10
CA PHE A 142 4.56 5.18 15.11
C PHE A 142 5.30 5.27 13.77
N TYR A 143 5.52 4.12 13.14
CA TYR A 143 6.07 4.07 11.79
C TYR A 143 4.92 3.98 10.80
N ILE A 144 4.83 4.96 9.90
CA ILE A 144 3.76 5.05 8.90
C ILE A 144 4.32 4.90 7.48
N GLY A 145 3.45 4.72 6.49
CA GLY A 145 3.88 4.65 5.09
C GLY A 145 4.34 6.01 4.56
N LYS A 146 5.29 6.00 3.61
CA LYS A 146 5.85 7.20 2.96
C LYS A 146 4.80 8.25 2.57
N GLU A 147 3.77 7.84 1.82
CA GLU A 147 2.71 8.75 1.35
C GLU A 147 1.96 9.39 2.52
N LYS A 148 1.67 8.64 3.59
CA LYS A 148 1.03 9.20 4.78
C LYS A 148 1.97 10.14 5.53
N TYR A 149 3.26 9.80 5.61
CA TYR A 149 4.25 10.66 6.23
C TYR A 149 4.42 11.98 5.50
N GLU A 150 4.53 11.97 4.17
CA GLU A 150 4.69 13.18 3.37
C GLU A 150 3.50 14.14 3.58
N ASN A 151 2.28 13.59 3.58
CA ASN A 151 1.05 14.38 3.73
C ASN A 151 0.67 14.72 5.18
N ALA A 152 1.26 14.07 6.19
CA ALA A 152 0.86 14.28 7.59
C ALA A 152 1.20 15.69 8.10
N GLU A 153 0.24 16.38 8.69
CA GLU A 153 0.45 17.66 9.37
C GLU A 153 0.37 17.52 10.90
N VAL A 154 1.04 18.42 11.63
CA VAL A 154 0.95 18.45 13.09
C VAL A 154 -0.47 18.82 13.51
N GLY A 155 -1.08 18.01 14.37
CA GLY A 155 -2.48 18.09 14.79
C GLY A 155 -3.43 17.29 13.90
N GLU A 156 -2.98 16.72 12.79
CA GLU A 156 -3.82 15.93 11.90
C GLU A 156 -4.17 14.57 12.51
N LYS A 157 -5.40 14.12 12.27
CA LYS A 157 -5.85 12.76 12.60
C LYS A 157 -5.53 11.79 11.48
N ILE A 158 -4.60 10.87 11.72
CA ILE A 158 -4.25 9.81 10.79
C ILE A 158 -4.78 8.46 11.29
N ARG A 159 -5.18 7.60 10.34
CA ARG A 159 -5.63 6.23 10.62
C ARG A 159 -4.52 5.25 10.29
N ILE A 160 -4.11 4.45 11.26
CA ILE A 160 -3.16 3.34 11.07
C ILE A 160 -3.89 2.02 11.24
N THR A 161 -3.33 0.98 10.64
CA THR A 161 -3.89 -0.36 10.72
C THR A 161 -3.26 -1.09 11.90
N PRO A 162 -4.03 -1.69 12.82
CA PRO A 162 -3.47 -2.57 13.83
C PRO A 162 -2.77 -3.77 13.16
N CYS A 163 -1.62 -4.19 13.73
CA CYS A 163 -0.87 -5.36 13.26
C CYS A 163 -1.69 -6.64 13.49
#